data_AF-A0A1S1YAB6-F1
#
_entry.id   AF-A0A1S1YAB6-F1
#
_cell.length_a   1.000
_cell.length_b   1.000
_cell.length_c   1.000
_cell.angle_alpha   90.00
_cell.angle_beta   90.00
_cell.angle_gamma   90.00
#
_symmetry.space_group_name_H-M   'P 1'
#
loop_
_entity.id
_entity.type
_entity.pdbx_description
1 polymer ?
#
loop_
_entity_poly.entity_id
_entity_poly.type
_entity_poly.pdbx_seq_one_letter_code
_entity_poly.pdbx_strand_id
1 'polypeptide(L)'
;MTKTPDSGSTFVIKTVNGKVRKKGKGLSFLYNVATASIAAVPVSAQEAPFIFKLLTADFQSVTVQGQMTYRVAEPESMAEMLNYSLKNDGLTYVSEDPLKLSDISGVCKRPNGR
;
A
#
# COMPACT_ATOMS: atom_id res chain seq x y z
N MET A 1 -8.53 23.49 -0.82
CA MET A 1 -9.44 22.59 -1.56
C MET A 1 -8.54 21.67 -2.37
N THR A 2 -8.47 20.38 -2.05
CA THR A 2 -7.56 19.45 -2.74
C THR A 2 -8.33 18.52 -3.68
N LYS A 3 -7.63 18.11 -4.74
CA LYS A 3 -8.10 17.18 -5.75
C LYS A 3 -7.43 15.83 -5.50
N THR A 4 -8.16 14.76 -5.73
CA THR A 4 -7.62 13.40 -5.72
C THR A 4 -6.70 13.16 -6.91
N PRO A 5 -5.72 12.25 -6.83
CA PRO A 5 -4.83 11.94 -7.95
C PRO A 5 -5.61 11.34 -9.13
N ASP A 6 -5.44 11.92 -10.31
CA ASP A 6 -6.23 11.68 -11.53
C ASP A 6 -5.76 10.48 -12.37
N SER A 7 -5.12 9.49 -11.75
CA SER A 7 -4.65 8.32 -12.48
C SER A 7 -5.79 7.32 -12.61
N GLY A 8 -6.23 7.01 -13.84
CA GLY A 8 -7.29 6.02 -14.11
C GLY A 8 -7.02 4.61 -13.54
N SER A 9 -5.85 4.39 -12.97
CA SER A 9 -5.39 3.20 -12.26
C SER A 9 -5.43 3.32 -10.73
N THR A 10 -6.13 4.31 -10.17
CA THR A 10 -6.27 4.50 -8.72
C THR A 10 -7.71 4.35 -8.28
N PHE A 11 -7.95 3.55 -7.25
CA PHE A 11 -9.23 3.42 -6.58
C PHE A 11 -9.27 4.38 -5.39
N VAL A 12 -10.29 5.23 -5.34
CA VAL A 12 -10.39 6.29 -4.34
C VAL A 12 -11.58 6.03 -3.44
N ILE A 13 -11.38 6.14 -2.13
CA ILE A 13 -12.41 6.03 -1.10
C ILE A 13 -12.46 7.35 -0.33
N LYS A 14 -13.61 8.00 -0.35
CA LYS A 14 -13.90 9.21 0.43
C LYS A 14 -14.62 8.85 1.71
N THR A 15 -14.02 9.21 2.83
CA THR A 15 -14.60 9.07 4.17
C THR A 15 -14.87 10.45 4.74
N VAL A 16 -16.09 10.68 5.24
CA VAL A 16 -16.49 11.94 5.88
C VAL A 16 -17.08 11.60 7.23
N ASN A 17 -16.56 12.19 8.31
CA ASN A 17 -16.99 11.90 9.68
C ASN A 17 -17.03 10.40 10.00
N GLY A 18 -16.01 9.66 9.56
CA GLY A 18 -15.91 8.20 9.78
C GLY A 18 -16.81 7.32 8.92
N LYS A 19 -17.58 7.87 7.96
CA LYS A 19 -18.43 7.09 7.05
C LYS A 19 -17.98 7.20 5.60
N VAL A 20 -17.91 6.07 4.90
CA VAL A 20 -17.62 6.03 3.46
C VAL A 20 -18.77 6.67 2.69
N ARG A 21 -18.49 7.76 1.98
CA ARG A 21 -19.48 8.52 1.20
C ARG A 21 -19.40 8.25 -0.29
N LYS A 22 -18.21 8.03 -0.83
CA LYS A 22 -17.97 7.71 -2.24
C LYS A 22 -16.79 6.77 -2.37
N LYS A 23 -16.88 5.79 -3.26
CA LYS A 23 -15.78 4.88 -3.60
C LYS A 23 -15.81 4.53 -5.09
N GLY A 24 -14.66 4.35 -5.71
CA GLY A 24 -14.58 3.93 -7.11
C GLY A 24 -13.23 4.16 -7.77
N LYS A 25 -13.04 3.48 -8.92
CA LYS A 25 -11.82 3.56 -9.74
C LYS A 25 -11.85 4.79 -10.66
N GLY A 26 -10.73 5.50 -10.76
CA GLY A 26 -10.59 6.64 -11.68
C GLY A 26 -11.52 7.82 -11.33
N LEU A 27 -11.95 7.91 -10.07
CA LEU A 27 -12.79 9.00 -9.60
C LEU A 27 -11.92 10.20 -9.22
N SER A 28 -12.14 11.32 -9.91
CA SER A 28 -11.57 12.62 -9.53
C SER A 28 -12.65 13.51 -8.93
N PHE A 29 -12.48 13.94 -7.68
CA PHE A 29 -13.39 14.90 -7.04
C PHE A 29 -12.67 15.83 -6.07
N LEU A 30 -13.25 17.01 -5.88
CA LEU A 30 -12.80 17.95 -4.86
C LEU A 30 -13.30 17.53 -3.48
N TYR A 31 -12.44 17.69 -2.47
CA TYR A 31 -12.80 17.42 -1.09
C TYR A 31 -12.25 18.48 -0.14
N ASN A 32 -12.93 18.59 1.00
CA ASN A 32 -12.51 19.46 2.08
C ASN A 32 -11.67 18.65 3.07
N VAL A 33 -10.39 18.99 3.14
CA VAL A 33 -9.38 18.31 3.93
C VAL A 33 -9.64 18.37 5.44
N ALA A 34 -10.36 19.39 5.91
CA ALA A 34 -10.67 19.56 7.34
C ALA A 34 -11.79 18.61 7.83
N THR A 35 -12.62 18.09 6.93
CA THR A 35 -13.83 17.30 7.27
C THR A 35 -13.88 15.94 6.58
N ALA A 36 -13.07 15.73 5.55
CA ALA A 36 -13.04 14.51 4.76
C ALA A 36 -11.62 13.97 4.65
N SER A 37 -11.51 12.66 4.87
CA SER A 37 -10.30 11.87 4.61
C SER A 37 -10.49 11.10 3.32
N ILE A 38 -9.40 10.92 2.59
CA ILE A 38 -9.40 10.16 1.34
C ILE A 38 -8.36 9.06 1.43
N ALA A 39 -8.74 7.84 1.08
CA ALA A 39 -7.81 6.77 0.83
C ALA A 39 -7.67 6.55 -0.69
N ALA A 40 -6.43 6.49 -1.18
CA ALA A 40 -6.13 6.24 -2.59
C ALA A 40 -5.34 4.94 -2.71
N VAL A 41 -5.98 3.91 -3.27
CA VAL A 41 -5.38 2.59 -3.46
C VAL A 41 -4.96 2.44 -4.92
N PRO A 42 -3.66 2.32 -5.22
CA PRO A 42 -3.21 2.01 -6.57
C PRO A 42 -3.68 0.60 -6.96
N VAL A 43 -4.46 0.49 -8.03
CA VAL A 43 -4.87 -0.79 -8.63
C VAL A 43 -4.03 -1.16 -9.86
N SER A 44 -3.09 -0.30 -10.25
CA SER A 44 -2.03 -0.64 -11.21
C SER A 44 -1.08 -1.69 -10.64
N ALA A 45 -0.45 -2.43 -11.55
CA ALA A 45 0.68 -3.28 -11.20
C ALA A 45 1.81 -2.40 -10.65
N GLN A 46 2.39 -2.83 -9.54
CA GLN A 46 3.53 -2.22 -8.88
C GLN A 46 4.66 -3.23 -8.76
N GLU A 47 5.89 -2.74 -8.85
CA GLU A 47 7.09 -3.55 -8.69
C GLU A 47 7.66 -3.32 -7.28
N ALA A 48 7.88 -4.41 -6.55
CA ALA A 48 8.54 -4.43 -5.26
C ALA A 48 9.88 -5.19 -5.39
N PRO A 49 11.04 -4.50 -5.29
CA PRO A 49 12.31 -5.19 -5.15
C PRO A 49 12.37 -5.86 -3.77
N PHE A 50 12.92 -7.07 -3.68
CA PHE A 50 13.08 -7.78 -2.41
C PHE A 50 14.48 -8.37 -2.25
N ILE A 51 14.90 -8.49 -1.00
CA ILE A 51 16.15 -9.14 -0.60
C ILE A 51 15.84 -10.07 0.57
N PHE A 52 15.89 -11.38 0.32
CA PHE A 52 15.73 -12.40 1.35
C PHE A 52 17.08 -12.96 1.76
N LYS A 53 17.34 -12.97 3.07
CA LYS A 53 18.48 -13.67 3.65
C LYS A 53 17.99 -14.98 4.23
N LEU A 54 18.44 -16.08 3.64
CA LEU A 54 18.12 -17.45 4.05
C LEU A 54 19.34 -18.06 4.71
N LEU A 55 19.11 -18.77 5.82
CA LEU A 55 20.12 -19.61 6.44
C LEU A 55 19.94 -21.04 5.93
N THR A 56 20.95 -21.57 5.25
CA THR A 56 20.94 -22.98 4.80
C THR A 56 21.17 -23.93 5.98
N ALA A 57 20.94 -25.22 5.76
CA ALA A 57 21.15 -26.27 6.78
C ALA A 57 22.58 -26.30 7.32
N ASP A 58 23.55 -25.89 6.50
CA ASP A 58 24.98 -25.86 6.85
C ASP A 58 25.45 -24.49 7.34
N PHE A 59 24.53 -23.65 7.84
CA PHE A 59 24.81 -22.30 8.36
C PHE A 59 25.43 -21.33 7.34
N GLN A 60 25.35 -21.62 6.04
CA GLN A 60 25.75 -20.67 5.01
C GLN A 60 24.63 -19.65 4.80
N SER A 61 24.98 -18.36 4.78
CA SER A 61 24.06 -17.27 4.48
C SER A 61 23.91 -17.13 2.96
N VAL A 62 22.70 -17.40 2.47
CA VAL A 62 22.36 -17.21 1.05
C VAL A 62 21.46 -15.99 0.95
N THR A 63 21.84 -15.06 0.07
CA THR A 63 21.02 -13.87 -0.22
C THR A 63 20.35 -14.05 -1.57
N VAL A 64 19.02 -14.02 -1.59
CA VAL A 64 18.22 -14.04 -2.81
C VAL A 64 17.70 -12.64 -3.04
N GLN A 65 18.11 -12.03 -4.15
CA GLN A 65 17.62 -10.73 -4.60
C GLN A 65 16.70 -10.95 -5.80
N GLY A 66 15.58 -10.25 -5.83
CA GLY A 66 14.62 -10.35 -6.93
C GLY A 66 13.65 -9.18 -6.96
N GLN A 67 12.73 -9.24 -7.91
CA GLN A 67 11.66 -8.27 -8.07
C GLN A 67 10.33 -9.01 -8.17
N MET A 68 9.32 -8.52 -7.46
CA MET A 68 7.97 -9.06 -7.47
C MET A 68 7.01 -8.00 -8.00
N THR A 69 6.27 -8.33 -9.06
CA THR A 69 5.19 -7.49 -9.57
C THR A 69 3.87 -7.92 -8.93
N TYR A 70 3.16 -7.01 -8.28
CA TYR A 70 1.86 -7.27 -7.66
C TYR A 70 0.83 -6.22 -8.07
N ARG A 71 -0.45 -6.59 -8.03
CA ARG A 71 -1.58 -5.67 -8.24
C ARG A 71 -2.64 -5.91 -7.19
N VAL A 72 -3.33 -4.85 -6.79
CA VAL A 72 -4.43 -4.97 -5.83
C VAL A 72 -5.68 -5.47 -6.55
N ALA A 73 -6.12 -6.68 -6.23
CA ALA A 73 -7.34 -7.27 -6.79
C ALA A 73 -8.61 -6.70 -6.14
N GLU A 74 -8.58 -6.50 -4.82
CA GLU A 74 -9.70 -5.99 -4.04
C GLU A 74 -9.28 -4.75 -3.23
N PRO A 75 -9.47 -3.54 -3.77
CA PRO A 75 -8.96 -2.31 -3.16
C PRO A 75 -9.71 -1.89 -1.89
N GLU A 76 -10.94 -2.38 -1.69
CA GLU A 76 -11.74 -2.08 -0.50
C GLU A 76 -11.14 -2.77 0.73
N SER A 77 -10.96 -4.08 0.66
CA SER A 77 -10.31 -4.89 1.69
C SER A 77 -8.88 -4.40 1.97
N MET A 78 -8.15 -4.02 0.93
CA MET A 78 -6.80 -3.47 1.06
C MET A 78 -6.76 -2.13 1.82
N ALA A 79 -7.77 -1.27 1.62
CA ALA A 79 -7.89 0.01 2.34
C ALA A 79 -8.31 -0.13 3.80
N GLU A 80 -8.95 -1.26 4.16
CA GLU A 80 -9.25 -1.59 5.56
C GLU A 80 -8.03 -2.17 6.28
N MET A 81 -7.22 -2.96 5.57
CA MET A 81 -6.01 -3.57 6.13
C MET A 81 -4.84 -2.61 6.29
N LEU A 82 -4.66 -1.67 5.36
CA LEU A 82 -3.53 -0.74 5.34
C LEU A 82 -4.01 0.70 5.21
N ASN A 83 -3.28 1.61 5.85
CA ASN A 83 -3.66 3.02 5.84
C ASN A 83 -3.22 3.71 4.54
N TYR A 84 -4.09 3.70 3.53
CA TYR A 84 -3.92 4.42 2.26
C TYR A 84 -4.39 5.89 2.31
N SER A 85 -4.55 6.47 3.50
CA SER A 85 -5.04 7.86 3.63
C SER A 85 -4.06 8.86 3.02
N LEU A 86 -4.56 9.82 2.24
CA LEU A 86 -3.80 10.93 1.67
C LEU A 86 -3.69 12.09 2.66
N LYS A 87 -2.51 12.71 2.70
CA LYS A 87 -2.20 13.91 3.49
C LYS A 87 -2.90 15.13 2.87
N ASN A 88 -2.86 16.25 3.59
CA ASN A 88 -3.49 17.49 3.17
C ASN A 88 -3.06 18.01 1.80
N ASP A 89 -1.91 17.56 1.31
CA ASP A 89 -1.38 17.95 0.00
C ASP A 89 -2.00 17.16 -1.17
N GLY A 90 -2.79 16.11 -0.90
CA GLY A 90 -3.47 15.30 -1.91
C GLY A 90 -2.57 14.41 -2.78
N LEU A 91 -1.25 14.49 -2.57
CA LEU A 91 -0.23 13.78 -3.34
C LEU A 91 0.51 12.71 -2.52
N THR A 92 0.68 12.94 -1.22
CA THR A 92 1.46 12.07 -0.33
C THR A 92 0.55 11.26 0.58
N TYR A 93 0.89 10.01 0.85
CA TYR A 93 0.20 9.21 1.87
C TYR A 93 0.55 9.72 3.28
N VAL A 94 -0.41 9.61 4.20
CA VAL A 94 -0.24 9.90 5.63
C VAL A 94 0.56 8.79 6.30
N SER A 95 0.42 7.55 5.81
CA SER A 95 1.17 6.41 6.31
C SER A 95 2.22 5.94 5.30
N GLU A 96 3.32 5.41 5.82
CA GLU A 96 4.34 4.68 5.08
C GLU A 96 3.99 3.19 4.94
N ASP A 97 2.87 2.74 5.53
CA ASP A 97 2.38 1.36 5.37
C ASP A 97 2.26 0.88 3.91
N PRO A 98 1.77 1.69 2.94
CA PRO A 98 1.80 1.27 1.53
C PRO A 98 3.22 1.08 0.97
N LEU A 99 4.24 1.70 1.55
CA LEU A 99 5.65 1.54 1.16
C LEU A 99 6.29 0.29 1.80
N LYS A 100 5.74 -0.23 2.90
CA LYS A 100 6.23 -1.47 3.54
C LYS A 100 6.00 -2.71 2.69
N LEU A 101 5.02 -2.70 1.79
CA LEU A 101 4.82 -3.76 0.79
C LEU A 101 5.98 -3.90 -0.18
N SER A 102 6.66 -2.79 -0.49
CA SER A 102 7.86 -2.79 -1.32
C SER A 102 9.13 -3.18 -0.55
N ASP A 103 9.07 -3.20 0.78
CA ASP A 103 10.23 -3.44 1.63
C ASP A 103 10.12 -4.80 2.35
N ILE A 104 9.86 -5.86 1.57
CA ILE A 104 9.80 -7.23 2.07
C ILE A 104 11.23 -7.74 2.32
N SER A 105 11.96 -7.10 3.25
CA SER A 105 13.24 -7.61 3.73
C SER A 105 12.97 -8.61 4.87
N GLY A 106 12.80 -9.88 4.51
CA GLY A 106 12.58 -10.96 5.46
C GLY A 106 13.88 -11.70 5.79
N VAL A 107 14.20 -11.84 7.08
CA VAL A 107 15.13 -12.89 7.56
C VAL A 107 14.30 -14.10 7.94
N CYS A 108 14.28 -15.13 7.10
CA CYS A 108 13.58 -16.36 7.42
C CYS A 108 14.43 -17.16 8.42
N LYS A 109 14.18 -16.97 9.72
CA LYS A 109 14.85 -17.70 10.80
C LYS A 109 14.04 -18.95 11.12
N ARG A 110 14.65 -20.14 11.01
CA ARG A 110 13.99 -21.38 11.46
C ARG A 110 13.65 -21.26 12.96
N PRO A 111 12.43 -21.57 13.41
CA PRO A 111 12.15 -21.76 14.83
C PRO A 111 12.94 -22.98 15.31
N ASN A 112 13.65 -22.82 16.44
CA ASN A 112 14.47 -23.86 17.05
C ASN A 112 13.66 -25.17 17.21
N GLY A 113 14.03 -26.19 16.43
CA GLY A 113 13.69 -27.58 16.74
C GLY A 113 14.62 -28.06 17.84
N ARG A 114 14.04 -28.65 18.89
CA ARG A 114 14.75 -29.38 19.94
C ARG A 114 15.59 -30.52 19.37
#